data_AF-A0A2T7UJQ0-F1
#
_entry.id   AF-A0A2T7UJQ0-F1
#
_cell.length_a   1.000
_cell.length_b   1.000
_cell.length_c   1.000
_cell.angle_alpha   90.00
_cell.angle_beta   90.00
_cell.angle_gamma   90.00
#
_symmetry.space_group_name_H-M   'P 1'
#
loop_
_entity.id
_entity.type
_entity.pdbx_description
1 polymer ?
#
loop_
_entity_poly.entity_id
_entity_poly.type
_entity_poly.pdbx_seq_one_letter_code
_entity_poly.pdbx_strand_id
1 'polypeptide(L)'
;MKITLCTSCALGRGGFAETLGEALAAQGIAAEIAAAECLSGCTRPSSIAFRAPGKTAYLFGELTEDDLPDLLTFARLYSASADGTFADARPLGRLRFKAMARIPG
;
A
#
# COMPACT_ATOMS: atom_id res chain seq x y z
N MET A 1 -1.58 2.73 -10.82
CA MET A 1 -2.22 1.75 -9.89
C MET A 1 -3.19 2.48 -8.98
N LYS A 2 -4.11 1.79 -8.30
CA LYS A 2 -4.98 2.38 -7.27
C LYS A 2 -4.51 1.96 -5.88
N ILE A 3 -4.37 2.94 -4.99
CA ILE A 3 -3.95 2.75 -3.61
C ILE A 3 -5.09 3.25 -2.71
N THR A 4 -5.67 2.36 -1.92
CA THR A 4 -6.82 2.70 -1.07
C THR A 4 -6.45 2.65 0.40
N LEU A 5 -6.69 3.75 1.13
CA LEU A 5 -6.49 3.83 2.58
C LEU A 5 -7.83 3.75 3.33
N CYS A 6 -7.80 3.11 4.49
CA CYS A 6 -8.93 3.12 5.42
C CYS A 6 -8.97 4.45 6.19
N THR A 7 -10.02 5.26 5.96
CA THR A 7 -10.21 6.59 6.57
C THR A 7 -10.59 6.54 8.05
N SER A 8 -11.16 5.42 8.50
CA SER A 8 -11.50 5.19 9.90
C SER A 8 -10.32 4.67 10.75
N CYS A 9 -9.14 4.50 10.16
CA CYS A 9 -7.92 4.11 10.88
C CYS A 9 -7.08 5.33 11.33
N ALA A 10 -6.13 5.10 12.24
CA ALA A 10 -5.25 6.14 12.77
C ALA A 10 -4.48 6.89 11.66
N LEU A 11 -3.80 6.18 10.75
CA LEU A 11 -3.10 6.81 9.62
C LEU A 11 -4.04 7.53 8.67
N GLY A 12 -5.21 6.95 8.38
CA GLY A 12 -6.19 7.55 7.48
C GLY A 12 -6.75 8.87 7.99
N ARG A 13 -6.92 9.00 9.32
CA ARG A 13 -7.30 10.27 9.95
C ARG A 13 -6.15 11.28 10.06
N GLY A 14 -4.90 10.80 10.01
CA GLY A 14 -3.70 11.62 10.21
C GLY A 14 -3.18 12.32 8.96
N GLY A 15 -3.92 12.33 7.84
CA GLY A 15 -3.47 12.97 6.60
C GLY A 15 -2.45 12.16 5.79
N PHE A 16 -2.14 10.92 6.20
CA PHE A 16 -1.12 10.09 5.54
C PHE A 16 -1.38 9.85 4.04
N ALA A 17 -2.64 9.90 3.60
CA ALA A 17 -2.99 9.77 2.19
C ALA A 17 -2.36 10.87 1.31
N GLU A 18 -2.30 12.11 1.82
CA GLU A 18 -1.69 13.25 1.14
C GLU A 18 -0.17 13.09 1.10
N THR A 19 0.44 12.82 2.26
CA THR A 19 1.89 12.55 2.37
C THR A 19 2.35 11.44 1.43
N LEU A 20 1.59 10.33 1.36
CA LEU A 20 1.89 9.23 0.45
C LEU A 20 1.76 9.65 -1.01
N GLY A 21 0.69 10.39 -1.36
CA GLY A 21 0.48 10.90 -2.70
C GLY A 21 1.60 11.80 -3.19
N GLU A 22 2.02 12.76 -2.36
CA GLU A 22 3.14 13.67 -2.65
C GLU A 22 4.46 12.91 -2.82
N ALA A 23 4.75 11.96 -1.92
CA ALA A 23 5.96 11.17 -1.99
C ALA A 23 6.03 10.27 -3.24
N LEU A 24 4.89 9.69 -3.65
CA LEU A 24 4.80 8.93 -4.91
C LEU A 24 5.02 9.82 -6.13
N ALA A 25 4.41 11.01 -6.14
CA ALA A 25 4.57 11.98 -7.23
C ALA A 25 6.03 12.44 -7.36
N ALA A 26 6.70 12.72 -6.23
CA ALA A 26 8.11 13.10 -6.19
C ALA A 26 9.04 12.00 -6.76
N GLN A 27 8.63 10.74 -6.72
CA GLN A 27 9.36 9.61 -7.33
C GLN A 27 8.87 9.25 -8.74
N GLY A 28 7.94 10.01 -9.32
CA GLY A 28 7.37 9.75 -10.64
C GLY A 28 6.51 8.48 -10.72
N ILE A 29 5.99 8.00 -9.59
CA ILE A 29 5.17 6.79 -9.53
C ILE A 29 3.69 7.15 -9.73
N ALA A 30 3.11 6.71 -10.86
CA ALA A 30 1.72 6.97 -11.18
C ALA A 30 0.74 6.14 -10.32
N ALA A 31 0.08 6.80 -9.37
CA ALA A 31 -0.92 6.19 -8.49
C ALA A 31 -2.15 7.08 -8.30
N GLU A 32 -3.33 6.46 -8.25
CA GLU A 32 -4.57 7.09 -7.76
C GLU A 32 -4.68 6.78 -6.27
N ILE A 33 -4.67 7.82 -5.42
CA ILE A 33 -4.96 7.69 -3.99
C ILE A 33 -6.47 7.74 -3.80
N ALA A 34 -7.02 6.70 -3.19
CA ALA A 34 -8.43 6.59 -2.88
C ALA A 34 -8.64 6.36 -1.38
N ALA A 35 -9.83 6.74 -0.93
CA ALA A 35 -10.30 6.55 0.43
C ALA A 35 -11.42 5.50 0.46
N ALA A 36 -11.45 4.69 1.51
CA ALA A 36 -12.59 3.85 1.85
C ALA A 36 -12.90 3.99 3.35
N GLU A 37 -14.15 3.83 3.75
CA GLU A 37 -14.54 3.85 5.17
C GLU A 37 -14.01 2.63 5.93
N CYS A 38 -13.99 1.46 5.30
CA CYS A 38 -13.53 0.22 5.91
C CYS A 38 -12.86 -0.71 4.89
N LEU A 39 -11.75 -1.33 5.30
CA LEU A 39 -11.08 -2.42 4.57
C LEU A 39 -11.10 -3.74 5.36
N SER A 40 -11.95 -3.82 6.39
CA SER A 40 -12.06 -4.94 7.34
C SER A 40 -10.74 -5.33 8.03
N GLY A 41 -9.79 -4.37 8.11
CA GLY A 41 -8.49 -4.54 8.75
C GLY A 41 -8.46 -4.15 10.23
N CYS A 42 -9.61 -3.98 10.91
CA CYS A 42 -9.65 -3.33 12.24
C CYS A 42 -8.85 -4.03 13.34
N THR A 43 -8.55 -5.33 13.19
CA THR A 43 -7.66 -6.07 14.11
C THR A 43 -6.18 -5.72 13.93
N ARG A 44 -5.82 -5.04 12.83
CA ARG A 44 -4.48 -4.60 12.46
C ARG A 44 -4.54 -3.12 12.04
N PRO A 45 -4.39 -2.18 12.99
CA PRO A 45 -4.70 -0.78 12.78
C PRO A 45 -3.94 -0.21 11.58
N SER A 46 -4.61 0.69 10.85
CA SER A 46 -4.09 1.34 9.63
C SER A 46 -3.78 0.34 8.51
N SER A 47 -4.71 0.25 7.56
CA SER A 47 -4.61 -0.62 6.39
C SER A 47 -4.59 0.15 5.09
N ILE A 48 -3.85 -0.41 4.12
CA ILE A 48 -3.72 0.12 2.77
C ILE A 48 -3.78 -1.04 1.77
N ALA A 49 -4.52 -0.82 0.68
CA ALA A 49 -4.64 -1.78 -0.41
C ALA A 49 -3.98 -1.25 -1.68
N PHE A 50 -3.29 -2.12 -2.42
CA PHE A 50 -2.74 -1.85 -3.74
C PHE A 50 -3.42 -2.73 -4.78
N ARG A 51 -3.91 -2.12 -5.86
CA ARG A 51 -4.57 -2.81 -6.96
C ARG A 51 -4.16 -2.25 -8.31
N ALA A 52 -4.03 -3.13 -9.30
CA ALA A 52 -3.99 -2.78 -10.71
C ALA A 52 -4.62 -3.93 -11.52
N PRO A 53 -5.31 -3.64 -12.64
CA PRO A 53 -5.86 -4.68 -13.50
C PRO A 53 -4.79 -5.71 -13.91
N GLY A 54 -5.16 -6.99 -13.87
CA GLY A 54 -4.26 -8.11 -14.22
C GLY A 54 -3.12 -8.38 -13.23
N LYS A 55 -3.08 -7.67 -12.08
CA LYS A 55 -2.05 -7.86 -11.05
C LYS A 55 -2.65 -8.38 -9.75
N THR A 56 -1.86 -9.17 -9.04
CA THR A 56 -2.16 -9.58 -7.66
C THR A 56 -2.43 -8.35 -6.80
N ALA A 57 -3.55 -8.31 -6.09
CA ALA A 57 -3.85 -7.26 -5.14
C ALA A 57 -3.20 -7.55 -3.78
N TYR A 58 -2.75 -6.49 -3.10
CA TYR A 58 -2.15 -6.60 -1.76
C TYR A 58 -2.93 -5.77 -0.77
N LEU A 59 -3.05 -6.28 0.44
CA LEU A 59 -3.57 -5.56 1.60
C LEU A 59 -2.52 -5.64 2.71
N PHE A 60 -2.05 -4.49 3.18
CA PHE A 60 -1.16 -4.37 4.33
C PHE A 60 -1.92 -3.78 5.51
N GLY A 61 -1.49 -4.12 6.73
CA GLY A 61 -2.03 -3.59 7.99
C GLY A 61 -0.92 -3.30 9.00
N GLU A 62 -1.27 -2.84 10.20
CA GLU A 62 -0.29 -2.45 11.24
C GLU A 62 0.67 -1.36 10.78
N LEU A 63 0.16 -0.43 9.97
CA LEU A 63 0.97 0.62 9.35
C LEU A 63 1.15 1.82 10.28
N THR A 64 2.36 2.37 10.25
CA THR A 64 2.76 3.64 10.87
C THR A 64 3.37 4.56 9.81
N GLU A 65 3.62 5.82 10.15
CA GLU A 65 4.26 6.78 9.24
C GLU A 65 5.66 6.33 8.80
N ASP A 66 6.37 5.61 9.68
CA ASP A 66 7.70 5.04 9.42
C ASP A 66 7.71 4.00 8.30
N ASP A 67 6.55 3.44 7.91
CA ASP A 67 6.47 2.49 6.80
C ASP A 67 6.47 3.18 5.42
N LEU A 68 6.43 4.52 5.37
CA LEU A 68 6.40 5.27 4.11
C LEU A 68 7.53 4.84 3.13
N PRO A 69 8.80 4.70 3.53
CA PRO A 69 9.87 4.26 2.61
C PRO A 69 9.64 2.85 2.04
N ASP A 70 9.14 1.92 2.86
CA ASP A 70 8.84 0.55 2.42
C ASP A 70 7.62 0.53 1.48
N LEU A 71 6.62 1.39 1.72
CA LEU A 71 5.45 1.54 0.84
C LEU A 71 5.82 2.13 -0.52
N LEU A 72 6.73 3.10 -0.57
CA LEU A 72 7.27 3.64 -1.83
C LEU A 72 8.07 2.58 -2.59
N THR A 73 8.87 1.80 -1.86
CA THR A 73 9.62 0.67 -2.45
C THR A 73 8.67 -0.37 -3.03
N PHE A 74 7.61 -0.73 -2.30
CA PHE A 74 6.55 -1.60 -2.80
C PHE A 74 5.90 -1.05 -4.06
N ALA A 75 5.47 0.22 -4.03
CA ALA A 75 4.81 0.90 -5.14
C ALA A 75 5.66 0.87 -6.41
N ARG A 76 6.98 1.14 -6.29
CA ARG A 76 7.93 1.06 -7.40
C ARG A 76 8.03 -0.35 -7.97
N LEU A 77 8.24 -1.35 -7.12
CA LEU A 77 8.37 -2.74 -7.55
C LEU A 77 7.06 -3.24 -8.18
N TYR A 78 5.92 -2.91 -7.57
CA TYR A 78 4.59 -3.29 -8.06
C TYR A 78 4.28 -2.65 -9.41
N SER A 79 4.71 -1.41 -9.63
CA SER A 79 4.58 -0.75 -10.93
C SER A 79 5.40 -1.47 -12.01
N ALA A 80 6.63 -1.90 -11.67
CA ALA A 80 7.55 -2.57 -12.60
C ALA A 80 7.19 -4.06 -12.86
N SER A 81 6.48 -4.72 -11.95
CA SER A 81 6.05 -6.12 -12.11
C SER A 81 4.91 -6.23 -13.14
N ALA A 82 4.89 -7.29 -13.96
CA ALA A 82 3.82 -7.53 -14.93
C ALA A 82 2.52 -8.00 -14.26
N ASP A 83 2.63 -8.88 -13.26
CA ASP A 83 1.53 -9.59 -12.60
C ASP A 83 1.35 -9.19 -11.12
N GLY A 84 2.16 -8.24 -10.64
CA GLY A 84 2.17 -7.79 -9.26
C GLY A 84 2.77 -8.80 -8.28
N THR A 85 3.39 -9.89 -8.75
CA THR A 85 4.10 -10.82 -7.87
C THR A 85 5.58 -10.45 -7.76
N PHE A 86 6.22 -10.93 -6.69
CA PHE A 86 7.63 -10.71 -6.41
C PHE A 86 8.25 -12.04 -5.99
N ALA A 87 9.38 -12.39 -6.59
CA ALA A 87 10.17 -13.55 -6.17
C ALA A 87 10.87 -13.30 -4.81
N ASP A 88 11.20 -12.04 -4.53
CA ASP A 88 11.89 -11.64 -3.31
C ASP A 88 11.21 -10.41 -2.66
N ALA A 89 10.72 -10.60 -1.43
CA ALA A 89 10.08 -9.55 -0.65
C ALA A 89 11.04 -8.85 0.34
N ARG A 90 12.32 -9.26 0.43
CA ARG A 90 13.32 -8.62 1.31
C ARG A 90 13.49 -7.12 1.06
N PRO A 91 13.38 -6.59 -0.17
CA PRO A 91 13.44 -5.14 -0.40
C PRO A 91 12.33 -4.35 0.30
N LEU A 92 11.24 -4.99 0.71
CA LEU A 92 10.13 -4.35 1.41
C LEU A 92 10.38 -4.21 2.92
N GLY A 93 11.61 -4.40 3.41
CA GLY A 93 11.96 -4.16 4.80
C GLY A 93 11.04 -4.87 5.79
N ARG A 94 10.35 -4.08 6.63
CA ARG A 94 9.38 -4.57 7.62
C ARG A 94 8.01 -4.82 7.01
N LEU A 95 7.65 -4.07 5.96
CA LEU A 95 6.35 -4.17 5.29
C LEU A 95 6.03 -5.59 4.78
N ARG A 96 7.04 -6.39 4.40
CA ARG A 96 6.82 -7.80 3.99
C ARG A 96 6.13 -8.66 5.05
N PHE A 97 6.27 -8.33 6.32
CA PHE A 97 5.62 -9.04 7.43
C PHE A 97 4.22 -8.50 7.75
N LYS A 98 3.88 -7.33 7.18
CA LYS A 98 2.62 -6.62 7.39
C LYS A 98 1.55 -6.98 6.34
N ALA A 99 1.87 -7.86 5.39
CA ALA A 99 0.93 -8.35 4.39
C ALA A 99 -0.18 -9.18 5.07
N MET A 100 -1.42 -8.71 4.94
CA MET A 100 -2.62 -9.39 5.45
C MET A 100 -3.24 -10.29 4.38
N ALA A 101 -3.20 -9.87 3.11
CA ALA A 101 -3.74 -10.64 2.00
C ALA A 101 -2.96 -10.41 0.71
N ARG A 102 -2.90 -11.47 -0.10
CA ARG A 102 -2.47 -11.47 -1.50
C ARG A 102 -3.59 -12.13 -2.30
N ILE A 103 -4.24 -11.37 -3.16
CA ILE A 103 -5.42 -11.84 -3.89
C ILE A 103 -5.02 -11.92 -5.36
N PRO A 104 -4.93 -13.13 -5.95
CA PRO A 104 -4.66 -13.30 -7.37
C PRO A 104 -5.67 -12.52 -8.23
N GLY A 105 -5.17 -11.95 -9.32
CA GLY A 105 -5.96 -11.20 -10.30
C GLY A 105 -6.84 -12.09 -11.16
#